data_AF-A0A7C9NFS1-F1
#
_entry.id   AF-A0A7C9NFS1-F1
#
_cell.length_a   1.000
_cell.length_b   1.000
_cell.length_c   1.000
_cell.angle_alpha   90.00
_cell.angle_beta   90.00
_cell.angle_gamma   90.00
#
_symmetry.space_group_name_H-M   'P 1'
#
loop_
_entity.id
_entity.type
_entity.pdbx_description
1 polymer ?
#
loop_
_entity_poly.entity_id
_entity_poly.type
_entity_poly.pdbx_seq_one_letter_code
_entity_poly.pdbx_strand_id
1 'polypeptide(L)' 'MCEECLALGRQWARLLVCLTCGWVACSDDSQGGHARAHYQETDHPVVAALEPGSTWRWCYVHRRTV' A
#
# COMPACT_ATOMS: atom_id res chain seq x y z
N MET A 1 -7.15 -2.25 -6.80
CA MET A 1 -8.33 -2.37 -5.92
C MET A 1 -7.86 -3.03 -4.63
N CYS A 2 -8.38 -2.66 -3.44
CA CYS A 2 -7.99 -3.32 -2.20
C CYS A 2 -9.08 -4.32 -1.80
N GLU A 3 -8.78 -5.61 -1.92
CA GLU A 3 -9.73 -6.70 -1.70
C GLU A 3 -10.19 -6.77 -0.24
N GLU A 4 -9.28 -6.53 0.71
CA GLU A 4 -9.57 -6.51 2.15
C GLU A 4 -10.55 -5.38 2.52
N CYS A 5 -10.38 -4.20 1.93
CA CYS A 5 -11.34 -3.11 2.14
C CYS A 5 -12.72 -3.44 1.59
N LEU A 6 -12.79 -4.09 0.41
CA LEU A 6 -14.06 -4.53 -0.16
C LEU A 6 -14.76 -5.56 0.72
N ALA A 7 -14.02 -6.55 1.23
CA ALA A 7 -14.55 -7.56 2.15
C ALA A 7 -15.14 -6.94 3.42
N LEU A 8 -14.57 -5.81 3.88
CA LEU A 8 -15.03 -5.07 5.05
C LEU A 8 -16.06 -3.98 4.73
N GLY A 9 -16.45 -3.78 3.47
CA GLY A 9 -17.32 -2.69 3.05
C GLY A 9 -16.74 -1.28 3.29
N ARG A 10 -15.41 -1.17 3.37
CA ARG A 10 -14.68 0.08 3.64
C ARG A 10 -14.23 0.76 2.36
N GLN A 11 -14.20 2.09 2.39
CA GLN A 11 -13.58 2.90 1.35
C GLN A 11 -12.08 3.06 1.62
N TRP A 12 -11.32 3.35 0.56
CA TRP A 12 -9.89 3.65 0.61
C TRP A 12 -9.61 4.99 -0.07
N ALA A 13 -8.63 5.74 0.45
CA ALA A 13 -8.24 7.03 -0.11
C ALA A 13 -7.34 6.85 -1.34
N ARG A 14 -6.30 6.02 -1.23
CA ARG A 14 -5.33 5.73 -2.28
C ARG A 14 -4.94 4.25 -2.27
N LEU A 15 -4.65 3.72 -3.46
CA LEU A 15 -4.10 2.39 -3.67
C LEU A 15 -2.59 2.45 -3.85
N LEU A 16 -1.90 1.53 -3.19
CA LEU A 16 -0.47 1.32 -3.30
C LEU A 16 -0.20 -0.07 -3.86
N VAL A 17 0.91 -0.21 -4.58
CA VAL A 17 1.42 -1.48 -5.08
C VAL A 17 2.77 -1.79 -4.45
N CYS A 18 2.93 -3.02 -3.95
CA CYS A 18 4.20 -3.52 -3.46
C CYS A 18 5.17 -3.71 -4.63
N LEU A 19 6.34 -3.08 -4.55
CA LEU A 19 7.36 -3.18 -5.61
C LEU A 19 8.14 -4.50 -5.57
N THR A 20 7.95 -5.32 -4.53
CA THR A 20 8.62 -6.61 -4.38
C THR A 20 7.80 -7.75 -4.97
N CYS A 21 6.48 -7.79 -4.71
CA CYS A 21 5.61 -8.89 -5.16
C CYS A 21 4.42 -8.46 -6.03
N GLY A 22 4.19 -7.16 -6.23
CA GLY A 22 3.08 -6.66 -7.04
C GLY A 22 1.71 -6.61 -6.34
N TRP A 23 1.64 -6.94 -5.05
CA TRP A 23 0.40 -6.88 -4.27
C TRP A 23 -0.17 -5.46 -4.20
N VAL A 24 -1.49 -5.31 -4.37
CA VAL A 24 -2.17 -4.01 -4.32
C VAL A 24 -3.00 -3.88 -3.05
N ALA A 25 -2.71 -2.86 -2.25
CA ALA A 25 -3.37 -2.62 -0.97
C ALA A 25 -3.77 -1.16 -0.80
N CYS A 26 -4.64 -0.88 0.18
CA CYS A 26 -4.93 0.51 0.55
C CYS A 26 -3.77 1.14 1.32
N SER A 27 -3.56 2.43 1.10
CA SER A 27 -2.58 3.23 1.82
C SER A 27 -2.83 3.27 3.34
N ASP A 28 -1.79 3.60 4.10
CA ASP A 28 -1.83 3.81 5.56
C ASP A 28 -2.86 4.82 6.03
N ASP A 29 -3.20 5.80 5.18
CA ASP A 29 -4.18 6.85 5.46
C ASP A 29 -5.63 6.32 5.38
N SER A 30 -5.84 5.17 4.74
CA SER A 30 -7.14 4.51 4.68
C SER A 30 -7.41 3.74 5.98
N GLN A 31 -8.68 3.63 6.40
CA GLN A 31 -9.09 2.93 7.65
C GLN A 31 -8.58 1.49 7.82
N GLY A 32 -8.06 0.84 6.77
CA GLY A 32 -7.47 -0.50 6.84
C GLY A 32 -5.95 -0.51 7.02
N GLY A 33 -5.22 0.48 6.49
CA GLY A 33 -3.75 0.49 6.50
C GLY A 33 -3.11 -0.80 5.95
N HIS A 34 -3.74 -1.44 4.97
CA HIS A 34 -3.37 -2.80 4.51
C HIS A 34 -1.98 -2.85 3.86
N ALA A 35 -1.49 -1.77 3.26
CA ALA A 35 -0.12 -1.73 2.72
C ALA A 35 0.95 -1.90 3.82
N ARG A 36 0.72 -1.36 5.02
CA ARG A 36 1.61 -1.57 6.16
C ARG A 36 1.44 -2.93 6.82
N ALA A 37 0.20 -3.44 6.91
CA ALA A 37 -0.05 -4.79 7.39
C ALA A 37 0.70 -5.81 6.49
N HIS A 38 0.56 -5.68 5.17
CA HIS A 38 1.30 -6.46 4.18
C HIS A 38 2.82 -6.40 4.40
N TYR A 39 3.37 -5.20 4.61
CA TYR A 39 4.79 -5.06 4.95
C TYR A 39 5.17 -5.82 6.23
N GLN A 40 4.36 -5.72 7.30
CA GLN A 40 4.62 -6.39 8.58
C GLN A 40 4.58 -7.92 8.46
N GLU A 41 3.75 -8.46 7.56
CA GLU A 41 3.60 -9.91 7.36
C GLU A 41 4.65 -10.49 6.40
N THR A 42 5.08 -9.71 5.41
CA THR A 42 5.90 -10.23 4.30
C THR A 42 7.33 -9.69 4.25
N ASP A 43 7.65 -8.70 5.08
CA ASP A 43 8.92 -7.96 5.03
C ASP A 43 9.18 -7.33 3.65
N HIS A 44 8.12 -6.86 2.98
CA HIS A 44 8.23 -6.11 1.73
C HIS A 44 8.15 -4.59 1.98
N PRO A 45 9.29 -3.89 2.11
CA PRO A 45 9.29 -2.56 2.70
C PRO A 45 8.95 -1.44 1.73
N VAL A 46 8.91 -1.68 0.42
CA VAL A 46 8.75 -0.62 -0.59
C VAL A 46 7.42 -0.77 -1.34
N VAL A 47 6.66 0.32 -1.33
CA VAL A 47 5.39 0.45 -2.07
C VAL A 47 5.41 1.69 -2.96
N ALA A 48 4.63 1.68 -4.03
CA ALA A 48 4.45 2.80 -4.95
C ALA A 48 2.97 3.16 -5.08
N ALA A 49 2.68 4.41 -5.46
CA ALA A 49 1.31 4.79 -5.79
C ALA A 49 0.88 4.15 -7.11
N LEU A 50 -0.33 3.57 -7.15
CA LEU A 50 -0.87 2.93 -8.35
C LEU A 50 -1.45 3.93 -9.37
N GLU A 51 -1.38 5.23 -9.08
CA GLU A 51 -1.87 6.28 -9.99
C GLU A 51 -1.01 6.34 -11.27
N PRO A 52 -1.63 6.41 -12.47
CA PRO A 52 -0.89 6.46 -13.73
C PRO A 52 0.13 7.61 -13.75
N GLY A 53 1.38 7.30 -14.09
CA GLY A 53 2.47 8.28 -14.18
C GLY A 53 3.03 8.73 -12.83
N SER A 54 2.57 8.18 -11.71
CA SER A 54 3.15 8.51 -10.40
C SER A 54 4.56 7.94 -10.25
N THR A 55 5.49 8.80 -9.84
CA THR A 55 6.86 8.42 -9.45
C THR A 55 7.00 8.22 -7.95
N TRP A 56 5.91 8.41 -7.19
CA TRP A 56 5.93 8.36 -5.74
C TRP A 56 6.10 6.93 -5.24
N ARG A 57 7.08 6.75 -4.35
CA ARG A 57 7.32 5.50 -3.63
C ARG A 57 7.59 5.80 -2.17
N TRP A 58 7.33 4.83 -1.32
CA TRP A 58 7.53 4.92 0.11
C TRP A 58 8.22 3.67 0.64
N CYS A 59 9.20 3.87 1.52
CA CYS A 59 9.88 2.81 2.23
C CYS A 59 9.46 2.80 3.71
N TYR A 60 8.81 1.73 4.15
CA TYR A 60 8.34 1.58 5.54
C TYR A 60 9.48 1.51 6.56
N VAL A 61 10.61 0.89 6.18
CA VAL A 61 11.80 0.77 7.05
C VAL A 61 12.41 2.15 7.32
N HIS A 62 12.64 2.93 6.27
CA HIS A 62 13.27 4.25 6.38
C HIS A 62 12.28 5.38 6.67
N ARG A 63 10.97 5.10 6.64
CA ARG A 63 9.88 6.06 6.84
C ARG A 63 10.04 7.32 5.99
N ARG A 64 10.40 7.13 4.72
CA ARG A 64 10.62 8.22 3.76
C ARG A 64 10.20 7.83 2.35
N THR A 65 9.96 8.84 1.53
CA THR A 65 9.79 8.68 0.09
C THR A 65 11.12 8.31 -0.58
N VAL A 66 11.07 7.42 -1.57
CA VAL A 66 12.24 6.91 -2.31
C VAL A 66 12.04 6.96 -3.83
#